data_AF-A0A936FZ33-F1
#
_entry.id   AF-A0A936FZ33-F1
#
_cell.length_a   1.000
_cell.length_b   1.000
_cell.length_c   1.000
_cell.angle_alpha   90.00
_cell.angle_beta   90.00
_cell.angle_gamma   90.00
#
_symmetry.space_group_name_H-M   'P 1'
#
loop_
_entity.id
_entity.type
_entity.pdbx_description
1 polymer ?
#
loop_
_entity_poly.entity_id
_entity_poly.type
_entity_poly.pdbx_seq_one_letter_code
_entity_poly.pdbx_strand_id
1 'polypeptide(L)' 'MKQKTENFDTAWQEIQQIHQTLQNNTDLSVVELTKLHKKATELVEFCRNELRKLQESLNID' A
#
# COMPACT_ATOMS: atom_id res chain seq x y z
N MET A 1 13.64 17.14 0.83
CA MET A 1 13.38 15.85 1.49
C MET A 1 13.32 14.80 0.39
N LYS A 2 14.22 13.82 0.38
CA LYS A 2 14.26 12.79 -0.67
C LYS A 2 12.98 11.96 -0.54
N GLN A 3 12.08 12.07 -1.53
CA GLN A 3 10.99 11.12 -1.70
C GLN A 3 11.65 9.74 -1.73
N LYS A 4 11.41 8.92 -0.71
CA LYS A 4 11.71 7.49 -0.81
C LYS A 4 10.96 7.04 -2.04
N THR A 5 11.68 6.55 -3.03
CA THR A 5 11.06 5.94 -4.21
C THR A 5 10.33 4.71 -3.69
N GLU A 6 9.04 4.86 -3.39
CA GLU A 6 8.15 3.76 -3.09
C GLU A 6 8.14 2.89 -4.34
N ASN A 7 8.57 1.64 -4.18
CA ASN A 7 8.53 0.62 -5.22
C ASN A 7 7.48 -0.42 -4.82
N PHE A 8 7.08 -1.27 -5.77
CA PHE A 8 6.00 -2.23 -5.53
C PHE A 8 6.24 -3.07 -4.26
N ASP A 9 7.46 -3.56 -4.06
CA ASP A 9 7.80 -4.40 -2.91
C ASP A 9 7.70 -3.67 -1.58
N THR A 10 8.16 -2.41 -1.51
CA THR A 10 8.04 -1.60 -0.29
C THR A 10 6.58 -1.25 -0.01
N ALA A 11 5.79 -0.89 -1.03
CA ALA A 11 4.37 -0.65 -0.86
C ALA A 11 3.60 -1.89 -0.40
N TRP A 12 3.95 -3.07 -0.95
CA TRP A 12 3.36 -4.35 -0.55
C TRP A 12 3.72 -4.73 0.89
N GLN A 13 4.98 -4.55 1.29
CA GLN A 13 5.41 -4.77 2.67
C GLN A 13 4.67 -3.86 3.66
N GLU A 14 4.44 -2.60 3.31
CA GLU A 14 3.69 -1.69 4.17
C GLU A 14 2.21 -2.10 4.31
N ILE A 15 1.58 -2.60 3.23
CA ILE A 15 0.23 -3.18 3.31
C ILE A 15 0.20 -4.37 4.27
N GLN A 16 1.18 -5.26 4.19
CA GLN A 16 1.32 -6.42 5.09
C GLN A 16 1.47 -5.97 6.55
N GLN A 17 2.25 -4.93 6.82
CA GLN A 17 2.41 -4.37 8.16
C GLN A 17 1.12 -3.73 8.69
N ILE A 18 0.37 -3.01 7.85
CA ILE A 18 -0.95 -2.48 8.24
C ILE A 18 -1.89 -3.63 8.59
N HIS A 19 -1.92 -4.68 7.77
CA HIS A 19 -2.74 -5.86 8.03
C HIS A 19 -2.40 -6.52 9.38
N GLN A 20 -1.11 -6.75 9.65
CA GLN A 20 -0.65 -7.28 10.93
C GLN A 20 -1.00 -6.37 12.10
N THR A 21 -0.88 -5.04 11.92
CA THR A 21 -1.25 -4.06 12.94
C THR A 21 -2.73 -4.17 13.29
N LEU A 22 -3.61 -4.27 12.30
CA LEU A 22 -5.05 -4.41 12.49
C LEU A 22 -5.44 -5.75 13.13
N GLN A 23 -4.71 -6.83 12.84
CA GLN A 23 -4.97 -8.14 13.44
C GLN A 23 -4.50 -8.24 14.89
N ASN A 24 -3.34 -7.65 15.20
CA ASN A 24 -2.69 -7.83 16.50
C ASN A 24 -3.06 -6.76 17.53
N ASN A 25 -3.59 -5.60 17.11
CA ASN A 25 -3.96 -4.51 18.01
C ASN A 25 -5.47 -4.33 18.06
N THR A 26 -6.08 -4.73 19.17
CA THR A 26 -7.53 -4.59 19.41
C THR A 26 -7.94 -3.20 19.91
N ASP A 27 -6.98 -2.41 20.42
CA ASP A 27 -7.24 -1.14 21.11
C ASP A 27 -6.87 0.09 20.27
N LEU A 28 -7.00 0.00 18.95
CA LEU A 28 -6.77 1.12 18.05
C LEU A 28 -7.93 2.12 18.14
N SER A 29 -7.61 3.40 18.30
CA SER A 29 -8.61 4.46 18.24
C SER A 29 -9.20 4.59 16.83
N VAL A 30 -10.40 5.15 16.72
CA VAL A 30 -11.05 5.45 15.42
C VAL A 30 -10.15 6.31 14.53
N VAL A 31 -9.38 7.23 15.12
CA VAL A 31 -8.44 8.09 14.39
C VAL A 31 -7.30 7.28 13.79
N GLU A 32 -6.74 6.32 14.54
CA GLU A 32 -5.67 5.44 14.06
C GLU A 32 -6.19 4.50 12.96
N LEU A 33 -7.37 3.91 13.16
CA LEU A 33 -8.04 3.09 12.15
C LEU A 33 -8.25 3.87 10.84
N THR A 34 -8.69 5.13 10.94
CA THR A 34 -8.88 5.99 9.77
C THR A 34 -7.56 6.26 9.04
N LYS A 35 -6.48 6.53 9.78
CA LYS A 35 -5.14 6.73 9.20
C LYS A 35 -4.63 5.48 8.50
N LEU A 36 -4.75 4.32 9.13
CA LEU A 36 -4.35 3.03 8.57
C LEU A 36 -5.16 2.70 7.31
N HIS A 37 -6.48 2.93 7.33
CA HIS A 37 -7.35 2.72 6.18
C HIS A 37 -6.98 3.61 4.99
N LYS A 38 -6.77 4.92 5.24
CA LYS A 38 -6.35 5.86 4.20
C LYS A 38 -5.03 5.43 3.57
N LYS A 39 -4.03 5.13 4.39
CA LYS A 39 -2.71 4.70 3.92
C LYS A 39 -2.78 3.39 3.13
N ALA A 40 -3.53 2.40 3.62
CA ALA A 40 -3.71 1.14 2.90
C ALA A 40 -4.36 1.35 1.53
N THR A 41 -5.34 2.27 1.43
CA THR A 41 -6.00 2.60 0.16
C THR A 41 -5.00 3.18 -0.85
N GLU A 42 -4.20 4.15 -0.42
CA GLU A 42 -3.16 4.79 -1.26
C GLU A 42 -2.14 3.75 -1.75
N LEU A 43 -1.67 2.87 -0.87
CA LEU A 43 -0.70 1.82 -1.22
C LEU A 43 -1.28 0.79 -2.19
N VAL A 44 -2.54 0.39 -2.00
CA VAL A 44 -3.22 -0.55 -2.91
C VAL A 44 -3.40 0.08 -4.29
N GLU A 45 -3.76 1.36 -4.36
CA GLU A 45 -3.87 2.08 -5.62
C GLU A 45 -2.52 2.18 -6.33
N PHE A 46 -1.45 2.49 -5.59
CA PHE A 46 -0.08 2.47 -6.12
C PHE A 46 0.27 1.11 -6.71
N CYS A 47 0.08 0.02 -5.96
CA CYS A 47 0.37 -1.34 -6.42
C CYS A 47 -0.43 -1.70 -7.68
N ARG A 48 -1.71 -1.35 -7.74
CA ARG A 48 -2.56 -1.56 -8.92
C ARG A 48 -2.04 -0.81 -10.15
N ASN A 49 -1.59 0.42 -9.97
CA ASN A 49 -1.06 1.23 -11.06
C ASN A 49 0.27 0.66 -11.59
N GLU A 50 1.16 0.19 -10.71
CA GLU A 50 2.41 -0.47 -11.13
C GLU A 50 2.14 -1.77 -11.91
N LEU A 51 1.19 -2.59 -11.46
CA LEU A 51 0.78 -3.79 -12.19
C LEU A 51 0.16 -3.45 -13.56
N ARG A 52 -0.63 -2.37 -13.64
CA ARG A 52 -1.20 -1.92 -14.91
C ARG A 52 -0.12 -1.48 -15.88
N LYS A 53 0.87 -0.68 -15.42
CA LYS A 53 2.01 -0.29 -16.26
C LYS A 53 2.80 -1.49 -16.77
N LEU A 54 2.99 -2.51 -15.92
CA LEU A 54 3.64 -3.74 -16.32
C LEU A 54 2.81 -4.52 -17.36
N GLN A 55 1.49 -4.58 -17.19
CA GLN A 55 0.61 -5.20 -18.17
C GLN A 55 0.63 -4.45 -19.51
N GLU A 56 0.59 -3.12 -19.47
CA GLU A 56 0.69 -2.27 -20.66
C GLU A 56 2.02 -2.45 -21.37
N SER A 57 3.15 -2.56 -20.66
CA SER A 57 4.46 -2.79 -21.28
C SER A 57 4.61 -4.19 -21.90
N LEU A 58 3.88 -5.18 -21.38
CA LEU A 58 3.84 -6.54 -21.94
C LEU A 58 2.87 -6.68 -23.12
N ASN A 59 1.85 -5.82 -23.22
CA ASN A 59 0.82 -5.83 -24.27
C ASN A 59 1.17 -4.97 -25.49
N ILE A 60 2.42 -4.53 -25.64
CA ILE A 60 2.91 -3.91 -26.87
C ILE A 60 3.42 -5.04 -27.79
N ASP A 61 2.49 -5.61 -28.56
CA ASP A 61 2.72 -6.24 -29.87
C ASP A 61 2.32 -5.26 -30.97
#